data_AF-A0A7X6WL63-F1
#
_entry.id   AF-A0A7X6WL63-F1
#
_cell.length_a   1.000
_cell.length_b   1.000
_cell.length_c   1.000
_cell.angle_alpha   90.00
_cell.angle_beta   90.00
_cell.angle_gamma   90.00
#
_symmetry.space_group_name_H-M   'P 1'
#
loop_
_entity.id
_entity.type
_entity.pdbx_description
1 polymer ?
#
loop_
_entity_poly.entity_id
_entity_poly.type
_entity_poly.pdbx_seq_one_letter_code
_entity_poly.pdbx_strand_id
1 'polypeptide(L)'
;MRQKKGVGGLGWFLAGLLAAAISWVVNSWITERGGRLGLTVLVPLVEETAKTGLAVMIGGELVLVHAVFGSMEALYETCREQQLGPAIAAFISHLLFGLVTLSIYQYFNNWVAAILGGTSLHALWNLLIIHLFLKPPVGGKES
;
A
#
# COMPACT_ATOMS: atom_id res chain seq x y z
N MET A 1 -17.05 16.91 0.11
CA MET A 1 -15.85 17.73 0.35
C MET A 1 -14.77 17.33 -0.66
N ARG A 2 -14.48 18.20 -1.63
CA ARG A 2 -13.31 18.06 -2.51
C ARG A 2 -12.05 18.04 -1.65
N GLN A 3 -11.02 17.24 -1.95
CA GLN A 3 -9.73 17.34 -1.24
C GLN A 3 -9.32 18.81 -1.22
N LYS A 4 -9.31 19.41 -0.03
CA LYS A 4 -8.96 20.81 0.13
C LYS A 4 -7.49 20.93 -0.24
N LYS A 5 -7.18 21.78 -1.21
CA LYS A 5 -5.80 22.20 -1.46
C LYS A 5 -5.33 23.00 -0.24
N GLY A 6 -4.60 22.38 0.66
CA GLY A 6 -3.96 23.00 1.83
C GLY A 6 -3.52 21.92 2.80
N VAL A 7 -2.24 21.76 3.17
CA VAL A 7 -1.28 22.76 3.68
C VAL A 7 0.09 22.59 3.01
N GLY A 8 0.58 23.61 2.27
CA GLY A 8 1.94 23.64 1.71
C GLY A 8 2.26 22.54 0.69
N GLY A 9 3.19 22.77 -0.22
CA GLY A 9 3.57 21.78 -1.24
C GLY A 9 4.18 20.47 -0.71
N LEU A 10 4.21 20.23 0.61
CA LEU A 10 4.96 19.13 1.26
C LEU A 10 4.12 18.16 2.10
N GLY A 11 2.82 18.41 2.32
CA GLY A 11 1.98 17.57 3.19
C GLY A 11 1.86 16.12 2.71
N TRP A 12 1.81 15.91 1.39
CA TRP A 12 1.81 14.56 0.78
C TRP A 12 3.12 13.82 1.01
N PHE A 13 4.25 14.53 1.04
CA PHE A 13 5.56 13.93 1.26
C PHE A 13 5.69 13.42 2.69
N LEU A 14 5.35 14.26 3.67
CA LEU A 14 5.33 13.88 5.08
C LEU A 14 4.34 12.74 5.36
N ALA A 15 3.12 12.82 4.82
CA ALA A 15 2.13 11.77 4.97
C ALA A 15 2.61 10.44 4.36
N GLY A 16 3.23 10.46 3.18
CA GLY A 16 3.80 9.26 2.55
C GLY A 16 4.94 8.63 3.34
N LEU A 17 5.88 9.44 3.85
CA LEU A 17 6.98 8.94 4.68
C LEU A 17 6.48 8.36 6.01
N LEU A 18 5.54 9.04 6.68
CA LEU A 18 4.93 8.55 7.91
C LEU A 18 4.15 7.26 7.66
N ALA A 19 3.40 7.18 6.57
CA ALA A 19 2.68 5.97 6.20
C ALA A 19 3.65 4.80 5.98
N ALA A 20 4.76 5.03 5.26
CA ALA A 20 5.79 4.02 5.05
C ALA A 20 6.44 3.56 6.36
N ALA A 21 6.78 4.50 7.26
CA ALA A 21 7.37 4.17 8.56
C ALA A 21 6.43 3.35 9.45
N ILE A 22 5.16 3.75 9.55
CA ILE A 22 4.13 3.02 10.33
C ILE A 22 3.94 1.63 9.73
N SER A 23 3.77 1.54 8.41
CA SER A 23 3.50 0.29 7.74
C SER A 23 4.68 -0.66 7.87
N TRP A 24 5.93 -0.18 7.75
CA TRP A 24 7.10 -1.02 7.99
C TRP A 24 7.05 -1.73 9.35
N VAL A 25 6.82 -0.96 10.43
CA VAL A 25 6.81 -1.50 11.80
C VAL A 25 5.69 -2.53 11.97
N VAL A 26 4.48 -2.19 11.53
CA VAL A 26 3.30 -3.04 11.72
C VAL A 26 3.36 -4.26 10.78
N ASN A 27 3.75 -4.07 9.53
CA ASN A 27 3.88 -5.14 8.54
C ASN A 27 4.94 -6.15 8.97
N SER A 28 6.08 -5.71 9.50
CA SER A 28 7.11 -6.62 10.02
C SER A 28 6.54 -7.55 11.11
N TRP A 29 5.75 -7.00 12.04
CA TRP A 29 5.07 -7.80 13.05
C TRP A 29 4.02 -8.75 12.45
N ILE A 30 3.28 -8.32 11.42
CA ILE A 30 2.29 -9.16 10.72
C ILE A 30 2.96 -10.28 9.95
N THR A 31 4.03 -10.02 9.20
CA THR A 31 4.67 -11.02 8.34
C THR A 31 5.35 -12.12 9.15
N GLU A 32 5.84 -11.81 10.35
CA GLU A 32 6.39 -12.81 11.29
C GLU A 32 5.33 -13.79 11.84
N ARG A 33 4.04 -13.42 11.87
CA ARG A 33 3.00 -14.16 12.63
C ARG A 33 1.75 -14.52 11.83
N GLY A 34 1.48 -13.81 10.74
CA GLY A 34 0.17 -13.79 10.06
C GLY A 34 0.04 -14.77 8.91
N GLY A 35 1.12 -15.47 8.52
CA GLY A 35 1.12 -16.40 7.41
C GLY A 35 0.56 -15.79 6.12
N ARG A 36 -0.14 -16.61 5.32
CA ARG A 36 -0.70 -16.16 4.03
C ARG A 36 -1.74 -15.05 4.18
N LEU A 37 -2.66 -15.18 5.15
CA LEU A 37 -3.71 -14.17 5.39
C LEU A 37 -3.11 -12.80 5.77
N GLY A 38 -2.06 -12.82 6.59
CA GLY A 38 -1.32 -11.62 6.98
C GLY A 38 -0.79 -10.86 5.77
N LEU A 39 -0.10 -11.57 4.88
CA LEU A 39 0.48 -11.01 3.64
C LEU A 39 -0.58 -10.54 2.64
N THR A 40 -1.68 -11.29 2.50
CA THR A 40 -2.68 -11.00 1.46
C THR A 40 -3.70 -9.96 1.85
N VAL A 41 -4.02 -9.82 3.15
CA VAL A 41 -5.15 -8.97 3.59
C VAL A 41 -4.72 -7.97 4.65
N LEU A 42 -4.05 -8.41 5.72
CA LEU A 42 -3.76 -7.53 6.86
C LEU A 42 -2.71 -6.46 6.52
N VAL A 43 -1.64 -6.84 5.81
CA VAL A 43 -0.62 -5.91 5.33
C VAL A 43 -1.24 -4.84 4.42
N PRO A 44 -1.97 -5.18 3.33
CA PRO A 44 -2.67 -4.18 2.52
C PRO A 44 -3.60 -3.27 3.31
N LEU A 45 -4.36 -3.82 4.27
CA LEU A 45 -5.28 -3.02 5.09
C LEU A 45 -4.54 -1.95 5.90
N VAL A 46 -3.42 -2.31 6.52
CA VAL A 46 -2.59 -1.39 7.31
C VAL A 46 -2.05 -0.28 6.41
N GLU A 47 -1.50 -0.65 5.26
CA GLU A 47 -0.88 0.31 4.35
C GLU A 47 -1.89 1.30 3.77
N GLU A 48 -3.03 0.82 3.29
CA GLU A 48 -4.07 1.67 2.71
C GLU A 48 -4.70 2.57 3.78
N THR A 49 -4.84 2.07 5.00
CA THR A 49 -5.29 2.87 6.15
C THR A 49 -4.28 3.97 6.48
N ALA A 50 -2.98 3.64 6.55
CA ALA A 50 -1.93 4.61 6.86
C ALA A 50 -1.83 5.69 5.77
N LYS A 51 -1.75 5.29 4.49
CA LYS A 51 -1.67 6.21 3.34
C LYS A 51 -2.88 7.12 3.26
N THR A 52 -4.09 6.54 3.24
CA THR A 52 -5.32 7.31 3.04
C THR A 52 -5.68 8.12 4.28
N GLY A 53 -5.54 7.55 5.47
CA GLY A 53 -5.81 8.22 6.74
C GLY A 53 -4.90 9.43 6.93
N LEU A 54 -3.58 9.27 6.75
CA LEU A 54 -2.64 10.38 6.88
C LEU A 54 -2.82 11.43 5.78
N ALA A 55 -3.12 11.02 4.54
CA ALA A 55 -3.44 11.96 3.47
C ALA A 55 -4.64 12.85 3.85
N VAL A 56 -5.71 12.25 4.40
CA VAL A 56 -6.91 12.98 4.82
C VAL A 56 -6.64 13.87 6.04
N MET A 57 -5.92 13.37 7.05
CA MET A 57 -5.63 14.10 8.29
C MET A 57 -4.70 15.30 8.08
N ILE A 58 -3.67 15.13 7.24
CA ILE A 58 -2.64 16.15 6.98
C ILE A 58 -3.04 17.08 5.83
N GLY A 59 -4.01 16.67 5.00
CA GLY A 59 -4.37 17.38 3.76
C GLY A 59 -3.37 17.14 2.62
N GLY A 60 -2.73 15.96 2.60
CA GLY A 60 -1.83 15.54 1.53
C GLY A 60 -2.59 15.00 0.31
N GLU A 61 -2.07 15.24 -0.89
CA GLU A 61 -2.63 14.69 -2.13
C GLU A 61 -2.48 13.16 -2.15
N LEU A 62 -3.60 12.44 -2.35
CA LEU A 62 -3.68 10.99 -2.18
C LEU A 62 -2.74 10.22 -3.10
N VAL A 63 -2.66 10.59 -4.38
CA VAL A 63 -1.82 9.89 -5.36
C VAL A 63 -0.34 10.11 -5.05
N LEU A 64 0.06 11.32 -4.65
CA LEU A 64 1.42 11.65 -4.26
C LEU A 64 1.84 10.96 -2.95
N VAL A 65 0.93 10.82 -1.99
CA VAL A 65 1.18 10.00 -0.78
C VAL A 65 1.49 8.55 -1.17
N HIS A 66 0.72 7.99 -2.10
CA HIS A 66 0.96 6.63 -2.62
C HIS A 66 2.26 6.55 -3.42
N ALA A 67 2.59 7.56 -4.20
CA ALA A 67 3.85 7.62 -4.95
C ALA A 67 5.06 7.59 -4.01
N VAL A 68 5.03 8.38 -2.92
CA VAL A 68 6.10 8.38 -1.92
C VAL A 68 6.19 7.04 -1.21
N PHE A 69 5.06 6.48 -0.78
CA PHE A 69 5.02 5.16 -0.16
C PHE A 69 5.61 4.07 -1.08
N GLY A 70 5.13 4.00 -2.32
CA GLY A 70 5.62 3.05 -3.31
C GLY A 70 7.09 3.26 -3.69
N SER A 71 7.59 4.50 -3.59
CA SER A 71 9.03 4.77 -3.76
C SER A 71 9.84 4.18 -2.62
N MET A 72 9.36 4.27 -1.38
CA MET A 72 10.03 3.65 -0.23
C MET A 72 10.09 2.14 -0.35
N GLU A 73 9.00 1.50 -0.79
CA GLU A 73 9.01 0.06 -1.08
C GLU A 73 9.92 -0.30 -2.25
N ALA A 74 9.91 0.46 -3.34
CA ALA A 74 10.79 0.23 -4.48
C ALA A 74 12.27 0.32 -4.08
N LEU A 75 12.62 1.28 -3.23
CA LEU A 75 13.96 1.41 -2.66
C LEU A 75 14.30 0.20 -1.78
N TYR A 76 13.39 -0.22 -0.91
CA TYR A 76 13.57 -1.39 -0.07
C TYR A 76 13.80 -2.66 -0.89
N GLU A 77 12.97 -2.92 -1.91
CA GLU A 77 13.10 -4.07 -2.82
C GLU A 77 14.42 -4.04 -3.58
N THR A 78 14.83 -2.87 -4.07
CA THR A 78 16.13 -2.71 -4.75
C THR A 78 17.29 -3.01 -3.81
N CYS A 79 17.25 -2.53 -2.57
CA CYS A 79 18.28 -2.77 -1.58
C CYS A 79 18.35 -4.24 -1.13
N ARG A 80 17.19 -4.91 -1.01
CA ARG A 80 17.09 -6.28 -0.51
C ARG A 80 17.42 -7.32 -1.57
N GLU A 81 16.78 -7.22 -2.74
CA GLU A 81 16.82 -8.26 -3.78
C GLU A 81 17.75 -7.91 -4.95
N GLN A 82 18.26 -6.67 -5.00
CA GLN A 82 19.08 -6.14 -6.12
C GLN A 82 18.41 -6.31 -7.49
N GLN A 83 17.07 -6.38 -7.51
CA GLN A 83 16.27 -6.57 -8.70
C GLN A 83 15.38 -5.36 -8.97
N LEU A 84 15.49 -4.82 -10.18
CA LEU A 84 14.72 -3.63 -10.59
C LEU A 84 13.26 -3.96 -10.90
N GLY A 85 12.95 -5.20 -11.32
CA GLY A 85 11.60 -5.62 -11.68
C GLY A 85 10.57 -5.49 -10.54
N PRO A 86 10.82 -6.11 -9.36
CA PRO A 86 9.96 -5.96 -8.18
C PRO A 86 9.83 -4.51 -7.72
N ALA A 87 10.93 -3.74 -7.76
CA ALA A 87 10.92 -2.32 -7.39
C ALA A 87 10.00 -1.48 -8.30
N ILE A 88 10.09 -1.69 -9.63
CA ILE A 88 9.21 -1.04 -10.61
C ILE A 88 7.75 -1.47 -10.38
N ALA A 89 7.51 -2.77 -10.18
CA ALA A 89 6.17 -3.29 -9.94
C ALA A 89 5.55 -2.70 -8.67
N ALA A 90 6.32 -2.58 -7.58
CA ALA A 90 5.88 -1.94 -6.33
C ALA A 90 5.49 -0.48 -6.58
N PHE A 91 6.37 0.33 -7.17
CA PHE A 91 6.07 1.74 -7.42
C PHE A 91 4.83 1.94 -8.32
N ILE A 92 4.74 1.21 -9.43
CA ILE A 92 3.63 1.34 -10.39
C ILE A 92 2.30 0.88 -9.76
N SER A 93 2.30 -0.25 -9.05
CA SER A 93 1.09 -0.76 -8.40
C SER A 93 0.57 0.21 -7.34
N HIS A 94 1.44 0.81 -6.52
CA HIS A 94 1.02 1.83 -5.55
C HIS A 94 0.46 3.09 -6.20
N LEU A 95 1.03 3.54 -7.33
CA LEU A 95 0.44 4.65 -8.09
C LEU A 95 -0.97 4.31 -8.59
N LEU A 96 -1.17 3.09 -9.10
CA LEU A 96 -2.48 2.61 -9.55
C LEU A 96 -3.46 2.54 -8.37
N PHE A 97 -3.04 2.02 -7.22
CA PHE A 97 -3.86 1.99 -6.00
C PHE A 97 -4.25 3.40 -5.57
N GLY A 98 -3.31 4.35 -5.59
CA GLY A 98 -3.57 5.76 -5.28
C GLY A 98 -4.63 6.38 -6.20
N LEU A 99 -4.57 6.10 -7.51
CA LEU A 99 -5.57 6.58 -8.47
C LEU A 99 -6.97 5.99 -8.22
N VAL A 100 -7.04 4.69 -7.91
CA VAL A 100 -8.31 4.02 -7.59
C VAL A 100 -8.86 4.53 -6.27
N THR A 101 -8.03 4.61 -5.22
CA THR A 101 -8.40 5.16 -3.90
C THR A 101 -8.91 6.60 -4.03
N LEU A 102 -8.24 7.45 -4.83
CA LEU A 102 -8.71 8.81 -5.09
C LEU A 102 -10.07 8.82 -5.81
N SER A 103 -10.25 7.96 -6.81
CA SER A 103 -11.50 7.86 -7.57
C SER A 103 -12.67 7.43 -6.67
N ILE A 104 -12.46 6.43 -5.82
CA ILE A 104 -13.45 5.97 -4.84
C ILE A 104 -13.73 7.07 -3.81
N TYR A 105 -12.68 7.73 -3.30
CA TYR A 105 -12.84 8.84 -2.36
C TYR A 105 -13.67 9.97 -2.95
N GLN A 106 -13.44 10.35 -4.21
CA GLN A 106 -14.18 11.42 -4.89
C GLN A 106 -15.62 11.02 -5.21
N TYR A 107 -15.85 9.77 -5.65
CA TYR A 107 -17.17 9.28 -6.03
C TYR A 107 -18.10 9.13 -4.82
N PHE A 108 -17.63 8.47 -3.75
CA PHE A 108 -18.42 8.24 -2.55
C PHE A 108 -18.32 9.36 -1.51
N ASN A 109 -17.35 10.27 -1.66
CA ASN A 109 -17.02 11.31 -0.67
C ASN A 109 -16.82 10.71 0.75
N ASN A 110 -16.21 9.53 0.81
CA ASN A 110 -16.06 8.75 2.04
C ASN A 110 -14.67 8.09 2.05
N TRP A 111 -13.85 8.43 3.04
CA TRP A 111 -12.48 7.93 3.17
C TRP A 111 -12.43 6.46 3.61
N VAL A 112 -13.42 5.98 4.36
CA VAL A 112 -13.53 4.57 4.74
C VAL A 112 -13.80 3.72 3.50
N ALA A 113 -14.70 4.16 2.62
CA ALA A 113 -14.94 3.48 1.34
C ALA A 113 -13.67 3.43 0.48
N ALA A 114 -12.89 4.51 0.46
CA ALA A 114 -11.61 4.58 -0.24
C ALA A 114 -10.58 3.58 0.32
N ILE A 115 -10.42 3.50 1.65
CA ILE A 115 -9.54 2.51 2.29
C ILE A 115 -9.97 1.09 1.94
N LEU A 116 -11.25 0.76 2.06
CA LEU A 116 -11.74 -0.59 1.78
C LEU A 116 -11.56 -0.96 0.30
N GLY A 117 -11.81 -0.02 -0.61
CA GLY A 117 -11.61 -0.20 -2.04
C GLY A 117 -10.14 -0.37 -2.42
N GLY A 118 -9.26 0.49 -1.91
CA GLY A 118 -7.81 0.38 -2.09
C GLY A 118 -7.27 -0.93 -1.52
N THR A 119 -7.70 -1.30 -0.31
CA THR A 119 -7.32 -2.56 0.35
C THR A 119 -7.73 -3.76 -0.47
N SER A 120 -8.95 -3.75 -1.03
CA SER A 120 -9.45 -4.85 -1.85
C SER A 120 -8.60 -5.02 -3.11
N LEU A 121 -8.30 -3.92 -3.81
CA LEU A 121 -7.45 -3.96 -5.01
C LEU A 121 -6.02 -4.42 -4.69
N HIS A 122 -5.45 -3.91 -3.60
CA HIS A 122 -4.10 -4.28 -3.18
C HIS A 122 -4.05 -5.75 -2.72
N ALA A 123 -5.02 -6.22 -1.96
CA ALA A 123 -5.12 -7.63 -1.59
C ALA A 123 -5.22 -8.55 -2.82
N LEU A 124 -6.00 -8.15 -3.83
CA LEU A 124 -6.08 -8.88 -5.10
C LEU A 124 -4.74 -8.91 -5.84
N TRP A 125 -3.99 -7.81 -5.85
CA TRP A 125 -2.65 -7.76 -6.41
C TRP A 125 -1.69 -8.69 -5.67
N ASN A 126 -1.67 -8.68 -4.33
CA ASN A 126 -0.84 -9.58 -3.54
C ASN A 126 -1.20 -11.05 -3.80
N LEU A 127 -2.50 -11.37 -3.87
CA LEU A 127 -2.95 -12.71 -4.23
C LEU A 127 -2.46 -13.14 -5.62
N LEU A 128 -2.52 -12.25 -6.61
CA LEU A 128 -2.04 -12.49 -7.96
C LEU A 128 -0.52 -12.73 -7.97
N ILE A 129 0.27 -11.88 -7.32
CA ILE A 129 1.73 -12.02 -7.26
C ILE A 129 2.12 -13.32 -6.55
N ILE A 130 1.49 -13.64 -5.42
CA ILE A 130 1.72 -14.90 -4.71
C ILE A 130 1.39 -16.08 -5.63
N HIS A 131 0.27 -16.05 -6.34
CA HIS A 131 -0.12 -17.15 -7.22
C HIS A 131 0.84 -17.33 -8.42
N LEU A 132 1.33 -16.23 -9.00
CA LEU A 132 2.20 -16.28 -10.18
C LEU A 132 3.67 -16.58 -9.84
N PHE A 133 4.16 -16.11 -8.69
CA PHE A 133 5.60 -16.10 -8.39
C PHE A 133 6.01 -16.92 -7.16
N LEU A 134 5.09 -17.27 -6.25
CA LEU A 134 5.40 -18.19 -5.16
C LEU A 134 4.95 -19.60 -5.52
N LYS A 135 5.93 -20.47 -5.78
CA LYS A 135 5.69 -21.91 -5.98
C LYS A 135 5.06 -22.49 -4.71
N PRO A 136 3.97 -23.29 -4.79
CA PRO A 136 3.54 -24.06 -3.64
C PRO A 136 4.72 -24.94 -3.17
N PRO A 137 4.88 -25.17 -1.85
CA PRO A 137 5.93 -26.05 -1.37
C PRO A 137 5.82 -27.41 -2.07
N VAL A 138 6.92 -27.83 -2.70
CA VAL A 138 7.02 -29.15 -3.32
C VAL A 138 6.99 -30.18 -2.19
N GLY A 139 5.82 -30.77 -1.96
CA GLY A 139 5.64 -31.89 -1.04
C GLY A 139 5.62 -31.50 0.43
N GLY A 140 4.45 -31.11 0.92
CA GLY A 140 4.14 -31.11 2.35
C GLY A 140 2.65 -31.31 2.49
N LYS A 141 2.23 -32.49 2.96
CA LYS A 141 0.82 -32.82 3.17
C LYS A 141 0.20 -31.75 4.06
N GLU A 142 -0.89 -31.14 3.61
CA GLU A 142 -1.80 -30.45 4.51
C GLU A 142 -2.38 -31.52 5.46
N SER A 143 -2.05 -31.40 6.75
CA SER A 143 -2.66 -32.12 7.87
C SER A 143 -3.09 -31.13 8.92
#